data_AF-A0A395T6E0-F1
#
_entry.id   AF-A0A395T6E0-F1
#
_cell.length_a   1.000
_cell.length_b   1.000
_cell.length_c   1.000
_cell.angle_alpha   90.00
_cell.angle_beta   90.00
_cell.angle_gamma   90.00
#
_symmetry.space_group_name_H-M   'P 1'
#
loop_
_entity.id
_entity.type
_entity.pdbx_description
1 polymer ?
#
loop_
_entity_poly.entity_id
_entity_poly.type
_entity_poly.pdbx_seq_one_letter_code
_entity_poly.pdbx_strand_id
1 'polypeptide(L)'
;MGLACDPCSIRKIKCYEGLPCQQCLVASLSCSYDRKRKKSGPKGPRKRTKEAIEQVQQSSQQARQQTVDNGPGIGAVIATPHLGWSSAQSDLCGASNDQGQDKAYDSPSNVTAKANDRVPISSLKYYLSTYNSCLHVVWPVVDYEKLLVQLHDPDDKIAYALGTSICSATMAQLQLPPDEHGNSSHSMAYEAEKTRLMLDHPKHRSSDALLTCFFLHAYYSDTGKITKSTLLLREAIAHAHILGLHQNLFYADLDAETSQYYLRIAWILFITDRAHSLQNDLPSTFKLSPALPELQSQHGAGLGSAFCSLCKLFQAFDDACPPEVRSKQIGFLGAISSQLQKRHALPLCENEIQRADIVVTDSWLRVVLWKAAIPYVDANTDPYDQNLNVSFPTSVAHDLLSKLTTLSSCALETHGPGMMSKLFEIANSVADVLICAPDLANVDSVHVGPRDILAALSSLIASLRTTGNPALLTLLREKMMACALDQAAPARLLQITDVTNEDLCDENDSLSE
;
A
#
# COMPACT_ATOMS: atom_id res chain seq x y z
N MET A 1 43.52 -6.95 -4.25
CA MET A 1 43.40 -6.80 -2.79
C MET A 1 44.38 -7.74 -2.14
N GLY A 2 45.26 -7.25 -1.27
CA GLY A 2 46.21 -8.10 -0.53
C GLY A 2 45.54 -9.03 0.49
N LEU A 3 46.29 -10.04 0.94
CA LEU A 3 45.89 -10.90 2.05
C LEU A 3 46.02 -10.11 3.37
N ALA A 4 45.01 -10.17 4.24
CA ALA A 4 45.11 -9.62 5.60
C ALA A 4 46.11 -10.40 6.47
N CYS A 5 46.91 -9.71 7.29
CA CYS A 5 47.79 -10.33 8.29
C CYS A 5 47.00 -11.09 9.37
N ASP A 6 47.67 -11.96 10.13
CA ASP A 6 46.99 -12.82 11.10
C ASP A 6 46.25 -12.05 12.20
N PRO A 7 46.82 -10.99 12.83
CA PRO A 7 46.10 -10.23 13.85
C PRO A 7 44.86 -9.52 13.31
N CYS A 8 44.92 -8.93 12.10
CA CYS A 8 43.74 -8.32 11.48
C CYS A 8 42.70 -9.37 11.07
N SER A 9 43.13 -10.55 10.59
CA SER A 9 42.26 -11.67 10.25
C SER A 9 41.57 -12.26 11.49
N ILE A 10 42.26 -12.35 12.64
CA ILE A 10 41.69 -12.80 13.91
C ILE A 10 40.70 -11.75 14.46
N ARG A 11 41.07 -10.47 14.42
CA ARG A 11 40.21 -9.33 14.85
C ARG A 11 39.06 -9.03 13.88
N LYS A 12 39.00 -9.68 12.71
CA LYS A 12 38.03 -9.45 11.62
C LYS A 12 37.97 -8.00 11.11
N ILE A 13 39.09 -7.28 11.16
CA ILE A 13 39.20 -5.88 10.70
C ILE A 13 39.90 -5.79 9.34
N LYS A 14 39.66 -4.70 8.60
CA LYS A 14 40.36 -4.40 7.36
C LYS A 14 41.85 -4.20 7.65
N CYS A 15 42.69 -5.04 7.06
CA CYS A 15 44.14 -4.85 7.03
C CYS A 15 44.48 -3.83 5.95
N TYR A 16 45.31 -2.85 6.29
CA TYR A 16 45.90 -1.91 5.34
C TYR A 16 47.31 -2.37 4.98
N GLU A 17 47.88 -1.85 3.90
CA GLU A 17 49.16 -2.35 3.36
C GLU A 17 50.36 -1.75 4.12
N GLY A 18 51.44 -2.53 4.23
CA GLY A 18 52.62 -2.22 5.05
C GLY A 18 53.01 -3.36 6.01
N LEU A 19 54.27 -3.39 6.45
CA LEU A 19 54.79 -4.38 7.39
C LEU A 19 55.63 -3.70 8.49
N PRO A 20 55.16 -3.61 9.74
CA PRO A 20 53.83 -4.00 10.22
C PRO A 20 52.72 -3.15 9.60
N CYS A 21 51.51 -3.70 9.45
CA CYS A 21 50.37 -2.92 8.98
C CYS A 21 49.89 -1.92 10.06
N GLN A 22 49.24 -0.84 9.63
CA GLN A 22 48.82 0.27 10.50
C GLN A 22 47.99 -0.19 11.73
N GLN A 23 47.11 -1.18 11.57
CA GLN A 23 46.24 -1.70 12.64
C GLN A 23 46.95 -2.68 13.59
N CYS A 24 48.12 -3.20 13.19
CA CYS A 24 49.06 -3.88 14.07
C CYS A 24 49.92 -2.86 14.83
N LEU A 25 50.44 -1.84 14.14
CA LEU A 25 51.25 -0.77 14.72
C LEU A 25 50.49 0.00 15.82
N VAL A 26 49.29 0.48 15.53
CA VAL A 26 48.42 1.21 16.49
C VAL A 26 47.98 0.34 17.68
N ALA A 27 48.00 -0.99 17.53
CA ALA A 27 47.63 -1.93 18.58
C ALA A 27 48.84 -2.57 19.30
N SER A 28 50.07 -2.16 18.97
CA SER A 28 51.32 -2.77 19.45
C SER A 28 51.39 -4.30 19.25
N LEU A 29 50.81 -4.81 18.15
CA LEU A 29 50.78 -6.24 17.82
C LEU A 29 51.84 -6.58 16.75
N SER A 30 52.55 -7.69 16.94
CA SER A 30 53.42 -8.25 15.90
C SER A 30 52.61 -8.67 14.67
N CYS A 31 53.05 -8.25 13.49
CA CYS A 31 52.31 -8.39 12.24
C CYS A 31 52.75 -9.63 11.44
N SER A 32 52.22 -10.80 11.80
CA SER A 32 52.54 -12.09 11.17
C SER A 32 51.66 -12.45 9.97
N TYR A 33 52.14 -13.41 9.17
CA TYR A 33 51.40 -14.06 8.07
C TYR A 33 51.52 -15.61 8.12
N ASP A 34 52.04 -16.15 9.23
CA ASP A 34 52.47 -17.53 9.40
C ASP A 34 51.31 -18.53 9.59
N ARG A 35 50.09 -18.02 9.80
CA ARG A 35 48.90 -18.85 9.99
C ARG A 35 48.54 -19.61 8.71
N LYS A 36 48.99 -20.87 8.62
CA LYS A 36 48.55 -21.86 7.61
C LYS A 36 47.02 -21.90 7.53
N ARG A 37 46.46 -21.22 6.53
CA ARG A 37 45.01 -21.09 6.35
C ARG A 37 44.42 -22.43 5.97
N LYS A 38 43.64 -23.03 6.89
CA LYS A 38 42.80 -24.20 6.55
C LYS A 38 41.90 -23.79 5.38
N LYS A 39 42.02 -24.46 4.23
CA LYS A 39 41.03 -24.35 3.15
C LYS A 39 39.67 -24.66 3.76
N SER A 40 38.71 -23.75 3.66
CA SER A 40 37.32 -24.09 3.99
C SER A 40 36.88 -25.16 3.00
N GLY A 41 36.67 -26.39 3.49
CA GLY A 41 36.02 -27.42 2.70
C GLY A 41 34.62 -26.98 2.26
N PRO A 42 33.99 -27.70 1.30
CA PRO A 42 32.62 -27.40 0.90
C PRO A 42 31.73 -27.31 2.15
N LYS A 43 31.08 -26.15 2.35
CA LYS A 43 30.15 -25.98 3.45
C LYS A 43 29.02 -26.99 3.24
N GLY A 44 28.88 -27.93 4.17
CA GLY A 44 27.86 -28.97 4.11
C GLY A 44 26.44 -28.40 3.97
N PRO A 45 25.47 -29.22 3.54
CA PRO A 45 24.09 -28.78 3.31
C PRO A 45 23.56 -27.99 4.51
N ARG A 46 22.90 -26.85 4.23
CA ARG A 46 22.28 -25.99 5.25
C ARG A 46 21.28 -26.82 6.06
N LYS A 47 20.99 -26.44 7.31
CA LYS A 47 20.09 -27.22 8.21
C LYS A 47 18.79 -27.66 7.51
N ARG A 48 18.09 -26.73 6.85
CA ARG A 48 16.89 -26.95 6.03
C ARG A 48 17.07 -27.94 4.87
N THR A 49 18.25 -28.01 4.28
CA THR A 49 18.60 -29.00 3.24
C THR A 49 18.85 -30.38 3.84
N LYS A 50 19.47 -30.46 5.03
CA LYS A 50 19.63 -31.73 5.76
C LYS A 50 18.28 -32.29 6.21
N GLU A 51 17.42 -31.43 6.77
CA GLU A 51 16.05 -31.76 7.19
C GLU A 51 15.21 -32.28 6.01
N ALA A 52 15.30 -31.65 4.83
CA ALA A 52 14.62 -32.12 3.62
C ALA A 52 15.15 -33.49 3.12
N ILE A 53 16.47 -33.72 3.18
CA ILE A 53 17.07 -35.02 2.83
C ILE A 53 16.61 -36.11 3.82
N GLU A 54 16.53 -35.79 5.11
CA GLU A 54 16.06 -36.72 6.15
C GLU A 54 14.58 -37.09 5.96
N GLN A 55 13.72 -36.14 5.60
CA GLN A 55 12.32 -36.41 5.25
C GLN A 55 12.19 -37.33 4.03
N VAL A 56 12.94 -37.08 2.95
CA VAL A 56 12.94 -37.92 1.73
C VAL A 56 13.48 -39.33 2.02
N GLN A 57 14.46 -39.46 2.94
CA GLN A 57 14.97 -40.77 3.35
C GLN A 57 13.98 -41.53 4.24
N GLN A 58 13.25 -40.86 5.13
CA GLN A 58 12.21 -41.47 5.96
C GLN A 58 11.03 -42.00 5.13
N SER A 59 10.50 -41.21 4.19
CA SER A 59 9.44 -41.67 3.29
C SER A 59 9.90 -42.82 2.40
N SER A 60 11.16 -42.80 1.94
CA SER A 60 11.76 -43.90 1.17
C SER A 60 11.92 -45.19 1.99
N GLN A 61 12.15 -45.09 3.32
CA GLN A 61 12.23 -46.25 4.22
C GLN A 61 10.85 -46.84 4.50
N GLN A 62 9.82 -46.00 4.71
CA GLN A 62 8.43 -46.44 4.88
C GLN A 62 7.91 -47.17 3.64
N ALA A 63 8.15 -46.63 2.44
CA ALA A 63 7.82 -47.29 1.18
C ALA A 63 8.52 -48.67 1.05
N ARG A 64 9.78 -48.77 1.47
CA ARG A 64 10.53 -50.04 1.43
C ARG A 64 10.06 -51.09 2.43
N GLN A 65 9.45 -50.68 3.54
CA GLN A 65 8.91 -51.61 4.54
C GLN A 65 7.56 -52.22 4.10
N GLN A 66 6.78 -51.52 3.27
CA GLN A 66 5.54 -52.05 2.68
C GLN A 66 5.79 -53.08 1.56
N THR A 67 7.00 -53.16 1.00
CA THR A 67 7.35 -54.04 -0.12
C THR A 67 8.02 -55.37 0.27
N VAL A 68 8.02 -55.76 1.55
CA VAL A 68 8.71 -56.98 2.04
C VAL A 68 7.74 -58.17 2.26
N ASP A 69 6.45 -57.90 2.44
CA ASP A 69 5.48 -58.90 2.92
C ASP A 69 4.75 -59.69 1.80
N ASN A 70 5.32 -59.74 0.58
CA ASN A 70 4.85 -60.64 -0.48
C ASN A 70 6.03 -61.28 -1.25
N GLY A 71 5.97 -62.61 -1.33
CA GLY A 71 7.01 -63.50 -1.86
C GLY A 71 7.10 -63.59 -3.40
N PRO A 72 8.03 -64.41 -3.92
CA PRO A 72 8.79 -64.04 -5.13
C PRO A 72 8.46 -64.83 -6.41
N GLY A 73 8.82 -64.26 -7.58
CA GLY A 73 8.55 -64.89 -8.88
C GLY A 73 9.36 -64.38 -10.09
N ILE A 74 10.70 -64.52 -10.05
CA ILE A 74 11.64 -64.72 -11.20
C ILE A 74 11.43 -63.92 -12.51
N GLY A 75 12.42 -63.11 -12.91
CA GLY A 75 12.60 -62.70 -14.32
C GLY A 75 13.41 -61.42 -14.51
N ALA A 76 14.70 -61.52 -14.86
CA ALA A 76 15.58 -60.36 -15.05
C ALA A 76 16.07 -60.21 -16.51
N VAL A 77 16.01 -58.99 -17.04
CA VAL A 77 16.76 -58.54 -18.23
C VAL A 77 17.28 -57.12 -17.97
N ILE A 78 18.47 -56.80 -18.47
CA ILE A 78 19.17 -55.52 -18.27
C ILE A 78 19.05 -54.67 -19.53
N ALA A 79 18.64 -53.40 -19.41
CA ALA A 79 18.85 -52.38 -20.43
C ALA A 79 18.89 -50.95 -19.84
N THR A 80 20.07 -50.35 -19.87
CA THR A 80 20.25 -48.89 -20.08
C THR A 80 20.26 -48.64 -21.61
N PRO A 81 20.27 -47.38 -22.15
CA PRO A 81 20.53 -46.09 -21.51
C PRO A 81 19.64 -44.91 -22.01
N HIS A 82 20.13 -43.70 -21.75
CA HIS A 82 20.00 -42.46 -22.56
C HIS A 82 19.00 -41.36 -22.17
N LEU A 83 19.46 -40.13 -22.43
CA LEU A 83 18.79 -38.86 -22.22
C LEU A 83 17.86 -38.54 -23.42
N GLY A 84 16.66 -38.02 -23.15
CA GLY A 84 15.73 -37.52 -24.16
C GLY A 84 14.84 -36.41 -23.57
N TRP A 85 14.61 -35.35 -24.35
CA TRP A 85 13.85 -34.16 -23.97
C TRP A 85 12.59 -34.07 -24.83
N SER A 86 11.41 -34.27 -24.24
CA SER A 86 10.13 -33.91 -24.86
C SER A 86 9.01 -33.84 -23.82
N SER A 87 7.96 -33.07 -24.13
CA SER A 87 6.80 -32.84 -23.28
C SER A 87 5.51 -33.37 -23.92
N ALA A 88 4.76 -34.16 -23.15
CA ALA A 88 3.32 -34.42 -23.27
C ALA A 88 2.86 -34.87 -21.85
N GLN A 89 1.66 -34.59 -21.32
CA GLN A 89 0.31 -34.84 -21.84
C GLN A 89 0.10 -36.33 -22.21
N SER A 90 -0.88 -37.04 -21.65
CA SER A 90 -1.99 -36.65 -20.75
C SER A 90 -2.55 -37.86 -19.98
N ASP A 91 -3.58 -37.63 -19.15
CA ASP A 91 -4.63 -38.61 -18.77
C ASP A 91 -4.25 -39.71 -17.74
N LEU A 92 -4.94 -39.83 -16.59
CA LEU A 92 -6.20 -40.57 -16.28
C LEU A 92 -6.02 -42.11 -16.25
N CYS A 93 -6.71 -42.92 -15.43
CA CYS A 93 -7.77 -42.71 -14.42
C CYS A 93 -8.00 -43.99 -13.55
N GLY A 94 -8.85 -43.88 -12.51
CA GLY A 94 -9.52 -45.02 -11.83
C GLY A 94 -8.85 -45.53 -10.54
N ALA A 95 -9.51 -46.30 -9.66
CA ALA A 95 -10.94 -46.68 -9.57
C ALA A 95 -11.19 -47.38 -8.20
N SER A 96 -12.31 -47.23 -7.47
CA SER A 96 -13.39 -46.22 -7.50
C SER A 96 -13.70 -45.75 -6.05
N ASN A 97 -14.79 -46.02 -5.30
CA ASN A 97 -16.12 -46.59 -5.53
C ASN A 97 -17.04 -46.33 -4.31
N ASP A 98 -18.30 -45.86 -4.47
CA ASP A 98 -19.48 -46.54 -3.88
C ASP A 98 -20.84 -46.13 -4.52
N GLN A 99 -21.90 -46.88 -4.20
CA GLN A 99 -23.25 -46.98 -4.81
C GLN A 99 -24.12 -45.70 -4.82
N GLY A 100 -25.08 -45.57 -5.77
CA GLY A 100 -25.94 -44.36 -5.86
C GLY A 100 -27.25 -44.32 -6.69
N GLN A 101 -27.69 -45.38 -7.40
CA GLN A 101 -28.98 -45.47 -8.15
C GLN A 101 -29.19 -44.58 -9.41
N ASP A 102 -30.08 -45.05 -10.31
CA ASP A 102 -30.31 -44.52 -11.65
C ASP A 102 -31.27 -43.31 -11.76
N LYS A 103 -31.05 -42.47 -12.79
CA LYS A 103 -32.12 -41.97 -13.66
C LYS A 103 -31.62 -41.55 -15.04
N ALA A 104 -32.55 -41.54 -16.00
CA ALA A 104 -32.24 -41.63 -17.43
C ALA A 104 -31.69 -40.35 -18.08
N TYR A 105 -30.78 -40.56 -19.03
CA TYR A 105 -30.49 -39.79 -20.25
C TYR A 105 -31.08 -38.37 -20.39
N ASP A 106 -30.18 -37.39 -20.47
CA ASP A 106 -30.15 -36.48 -21.61
C ASP A 106 -28.69 -36.23 -22.05
N SER A 107 -28.46 -35.85 -23.30
CA SER A 107 -27.10 -35.78 -23.88
C SER A 107 -26.49 -34.37 -23.75
N PRO A 108 -25.25 -34.22 -23.24
CA PRO A 108 -24.61 -32.91 -23.18
C PRO A 108 -24.21 -32.43 -24.58
N SER A 109 -24.86 -31.39 -25.06
CA SER A 109 -24.47 -30.66 -26.27
C SER A 109 -23.01 -30.18 -26.18
N ASN A 110 -22.29 -30.26 -27.29
CA ASN A 110 -20.88 -29.85 -27.39
C ASN A 110 -20.66 -28.44 -26.81
N VAL A 111 -19.92 -28.33 -25.71
CA VAL A 111 -19.37 -27.06 -25.24
C VAL A 111 -18.23 -26.68 -26.18
N THR A 112 -18.56 -25.95 -27.24
CA THR A 112 -17.57 -25.25 -28.05
C THR A 112 -16.81 -24.27 -27.18
N ALA A 113 -15.48 -24.24 -27.30
CA ALA A 113 -14.65 -23.30 -26.56
C ALA A 113 -15.06 -21.86 -26.97
N LYS A 114 -15.50 -21.06 -26.00
CA LYS A 114 -15.86 -19.66 -26.23
C LYS A 114 -14.63 -18.87 -26.72
N ALA A 115 -14.85 -18.03 -27.71
CA ALA A 115 -13.82 -17.12 -28.20
C ALA A 115 -13.78 -15.85 -27.34
N ASN A 116 -12.57 -15.49 -26.88
CA ASN A 116 -12.21 -14.20 -26.27
C ASN A 116 -13.27 -13.55 -25.35
N ASP A 117 -13.37 -14.03 -24.09
CA ASP A 117 -14.05 -13.33 -23.01
C ASP A 117 -13.30 -12.02 -22.61
N ARG A 118 -13.28 -11.02 -23.51
CA ARG A 118 -12.83 -9.64 -23.24
C ARG A 118 -13.94 -8.91 -22.47
N VAL A 119 -13.58 -8.09 -21.47
CA VAL A 119 -14.55 -7.24 -20.77
C VAL A 119 -15.24 -6.30 -21.79
N PRO A 120 -16.58 -6.20 -21.80
CA PRO A 120 -17.30 -5.34 -22.74
C PRO A 120 -16.87 -3.87 -22.65
N ILE A 121 -16.77 -3.20 -23.80
CA ILE A 121 -16.42 -1.76 -23.86
C ILE A 121 -17.50 -0.91 -23.16
N SER A 122 -18.76 -1.35 -23.13
CA SER A 122 -19.84 -0.75 -22.33
C SER A 122 -19.51 -0.76 -20.84
N SER A 123 -19.13 -1.92 -20.28
CA SER A 123 -18.72 -2.07 -18.88
C SER A 123 -17.50 -1.22 -18.55
N LEU A 124 -16.47 -1.23 -19.42
CA LEU A 124 -15.29 -0.37 -19.24
C LEU A 124 -15.66 1.11 -19.26
N LYS A 125 -16.47 1.56 -20.22
CA LYS A 125 -16.91 2.95 -20.32
C LYS A 125 -17.69 3.40 -19.08
N TYR A 126 -18.57 2.55 -18.54
CA TYR A 126 -19.32 2.84 -17.31
C TYR A 126 -18.37 3.11 -16.14
N TYR A 127 -17.51 2.16 -15.77
CA TYR A 127 -16.62 2.33 -14.62
C TYR A 127 -15.52 3.39 -14.85
N LEU A 128 -15.06 3.61 -16.09
CA LEU A 128 -14.17 4.74 -16.42
C LEU A 128 -14.87 6.10 -16.28
N SER A 129 -16.17 6.20 -16.59
CA SER A 129 -16.92 7.44 -16.35
C SER A 129 -17.13 7.70 -14.85
N THR A 130 -17.40 6.65 -14.05
CA THR A 130 -17.46 6.73 -12.58
C THR A 130 -16.10 7.14 -11.99
N TYR A 131 -15.00 6.61 -12.51
CA TYR A 131 -13.65 7.07 -12.16
C TYR A 131 -13.48 8.57 -12.47
N ASN A 132 -13.85 9.01 -13.66
CA ASN A 132 -13.67 10.40 -14.09
C ASN A 132 -14.47 11.39 -13.23
N SER A 133 -15.71 11.04 -12.87
CA SER A 133 -16.58 11.87 -12.02
C SER A 133 -16.17 11.86 -10.54
N CYS A 134 -15.83 10.70 -9.98
CA CYS A 134 -15.69 10.54 -8.52
C CYS A 134 -14.23 10.45 -8.03
N LEU A 135 -13.31 9.87 -8.82
CA LEU A 135 -11.97 9.48 -8.37
C LEU A 135 -10.83 10.19 -9.10
N HIS A 136 -11.04 10.83 -10.24
CA HIS A 136 -10.03 11.69 -10.87
C HIS A 136 -9.58 12.83 -9.92
N VAL A 137 -10.44 13.27 -9.00
CA VAL A 137 -10.11 14.25 -7.95
C VAL A 137 -9.12 13.73 -6.89
N VAL A 138 -8.98 12.41 -6.79
CA VAL A 138 -8.07 11.69 -5.87
C VAL A 138 -6.82 11.18 -6.61
N TRP A 139 -7.00 10.71 -7.85
CA TRP A 139 -5.97 10.14 -8.72
C TRP A 139 -5.88 10.90 -10.05
N PRO A 140 -5.41 12.16 -10.09
CA PRO A 140 -5.45 13.05 -11.27
C PRO A 140 -4.36 12.74 -12.32
N VAL A 141 -4.39 11.51 -12.89
CA VAL A 141 -3.31 10.97 -13.75
C VAL A 141 -3.78 10.22 -15.01
N VAL A 142 -5.09 10.16 -15.27
CA VAL A 142 -5.64 9.51 -16.47
C VAL A 142 -6.43 10.52 -17.30
N ASP A 143 -6.10 10.59 -18.58
CA ASP A 143 -6.89 11.27 -19.61
C ASP A 143 -8.02 10.31 -20.07
N TYR A 144 -9.23 10.55 -19.56
CA TYR A 144 -10.41 9.70 -19.77
C TYR A 144 -10.80 9.58 -21.25
N GLU A 145 -10.87 10.69 -21.99
CA GLU A 145 -11.30 10.69 -23.39
C GLU A 145 -10.27 10.00 -24.29
N LYS A 146 -8.98 10.28 -24.08
CA LYS A 146 -7.89 9.60 -24.80
C LYS A 146 -7.86 8.10 -24.54
N LEU A 147 -8.07 7.67 -23.29
CA LEU A 147 -8.14 6.25 -22.95
C LEU A 147 -9.37 5.59 -23.57
N LEU A 148 -10.54 6.25 -23.58
CA LEU A 148 -11.71 5.73 -24.29
C LEU A 148 -11.46 5.59 -25.79
N VAL A 149 -10.85 6.57 -26.45
CA VAL A 149 -10.50 6.48 -27.89
C VAL A 149 -9.57 5.29 -28.14
N GLN A 150 -8.54 5.08 -27.31
CA GLN A 150 -7.64 3.93 -27.43
C GLN A 150 -8.36 2.58 -27.20
N LEU A 151 -9.33 2.52 -26.27
CA LEU A 151 -10.07 1.29 -25.95
C LEU A 151 -11.00 0.79 -27.08
N HIS A 152 -11.29 1.62 -28.10
CA HIS A 152 -11.98 1.19 -29.31
C HIS A 152 -11.09 0.36 -30.24
N ASP A 153 -9.77 0.41 -30.08
CA ASP A 153 -8.84 -0.49 -30.75
C ASP A 153 -8.89 -1.89 -30.06
N PRO A 154 -9.26 -2.97 -30.77
CA PRO A 154 -9.24 -4.30 -30.20
C PRO A 154 -7.80 -4.81 -29.92
N ASP A 155 -6.79 -4.30 -30.62
CA ASP A 155 -5.40 -4.74 -30.52
C ASP A 155 -4.54 -3.88 -29.57
N ASP A 156 -5.00 -2.70 -29.13
CA ASP A 156 -4.33 -1.91 -28.06
C ASP A 156 -4.56 -2.55 -26.67
N LYS A 157 -3.83 -3.65 -26.46
CA LYS A 157 -3.74 -4.39 -25.19
C LYS A 157 -3.16 -3.55 -24.05
N ILE A 158 -2.41 -2.49 -24.34
CA ILE A 158 -1.86 -1.60 -23.31
C ILE A 158 -3.00 -0.74 -22.72
N ALA A 159 -3.79 -0.10 -23.58
CA ALA A 159 -4.98 0.64 -23.18
C ALA A 159 -6.01 -0.28 -22.50
N TYR A 160 -6.17 -1.52 -22.97
CA TYR A 160 -7.05 -2.50 -22.34
C TYR A 160 -6.58 -2.93 -20.93
N ALA A 161 -5.29 -3.18 -20.72
CA ALA A 161 -4.74 -3.47 -19.40
C ALA A 161 -4.90 -2.27 -18.43
N LEU A 162 -4.64 -1.06 -18.93
CA LEU A 162 -4.84 0.17 -18.15
C LEU A 162 -6.32 0.37 -17.80
N GLY A 163 -7.23 0.30 -18.76
CA GLY A 163 -8.67 0.44 -18.55
C GLY A 163 -9.23 -0.57 -17.55
N THR A 164 -8.92 -1.86 -17.73
CA THR A 164 -9.34 -2.91 -16.78
C THR A 164 -8.76 -2.71 -15.38
N SER A 165 -7.51 -2.23 -15.25
CA SER A 165 -6.94 -1.87 -13.95
C SER A 165 -7.67 -0.71 -13.27
N ILE A 166 -7.94 0.39 -13.97
CA ILE A 166 -8.68 1.55 -13.43
C ILE A 166 -10.08 1.15 -12.99
N CYS A 167 -10.79 0.36 -13.80
CA CYS A 167 -12.12 -0.12 -13.45
C CYS A 167 -12.08 -0.99 -12.18
N SER A 168 -11.12 -1.92 -12.07
CA SER A 168 -10.97 -2.75 -10.87
C SER A 168 -10.68 -1.95 -9.59
N ALA A 169 -9.81 -0.94 -9.67
CA ALA A 169 -9.54 -0.02 -8.57
C ALA A 169 -10.81 0.77 -8.20
N THR A 170 -11.48 1.35 -9.19
CA THR A 170 -12.71 2.15 -9.01
C THR A 170 -13.82 1.35 -8.35
N MET A 171 -14.04 0.11 -8.78
CA MET A 171 -15.03 -0.78 -8.17
C MET A 171 -14.67 -1.19 -6.73
N ALA A 172 -13.39 -1.36 -6.40
CA ALA A 172 -12.98 -1.70 -5.03
C ALA A 172 -13.04 -0.48 -4.09
N GLN A 173 -12.50 0.65 -4.54
CA GLN A 173 -12.48 1.95 -3.87
C GLN A 173 -13.89 2.41 -3.45
N LEU A 174 -14.85 2.35 -4.39
CA LEU A 174 -16.24 2.78 -4.20
C LEU A 174 -17.19 1.62 -3.80
N GLN A 175 -16.65 0.43 -3.53
CA GLN A 175 -17.39 -0.78 -3.15
C GLN A 175 -18.57 -1.13 -4.09
N LEU A 176 -18.38 -0.94 -5.40
CA LEU A 176 -19.42 -1.14 -6.41
C LEU A 176 -19.74 -2.64 -6.61
N PRO A 177 -21.02 -3.01 -6.80
CA PRO A 177 -21.41 -4.37 -7.12
C PRO A 177 -20.93 -4.77 -8.53
N PRO A 178 -20.92 -6.08 -8.85
CA PRO A 178 -20.71 -6.56 -10.20
C PRO A 178 -21.75 -5.99 -11.19
N ASP A 179 -21.38 -5.86 -12.47
CA ASP A 179 -22.30 -5.42 -13.52
C ASP A 179 -23.27 -6.53 -13.97
N GLU A 180 -24.22 -6.18 -14.85
CA GLU A 180 -25.20 -7.12 -15.44
C GLU A 180 -24.56 -8.28 -16.23
N HIS A 181 -23.31 -8.12 -16.66
CA HIS A 181 -22.52 -9.15 -17.34
C HIS A 181 -21.73 -10.05 -16.36
N GLY A 182 -21.84 -9.79 -15.05
CA GLY A 182 -21.13 -10.50 -13.99
C GLY A 182 -19.68 -10.06 -13.77
N ASN A 183 -19.23 -8.96 -14.39
CA ASN A 183 -17.90 -8.43 -14.17
C ASN A 183 -17.79 -7.85 -12.75
N SER A 184 -16.81 -8.34 -11.99
CA SER A 184 -16.51 -7.84 -10.64
C SER A 184 -15.16 -7.12 -10.65
N SER A 185 -14.88 -6.35 -9.58
CA SER A 185 -13.55 -5.77 -9.35
C SER A 185 -12.44 -6.82 -9.45
N HIS A 186 -12.73 -8.07 -9.04
CA HIS A 186 -11.79 -9.17 -9.14
C HIS A 186 -11.56 -9.69 -10.56
N SER A 187 -12.61 -9.85 -11.39
CA SER A 187 -12.42 -10.31 -12.77
C SER A 187 -11.72 -9.24 -13.62
N MET A 188 -12.02 -7.95 -13.40
CA MET A 188 -11.32 -6.85 -14.06
C MET A 188 -9.85 -6.76 -13.65
N ALA A 189 -9.53 -6.92 -12.36
CA ALA A 189 -8.14 -6.97 -11.90
C ALA A 189 -7.37 -8.17 -12.49
N TYR A 190 -7.98 -9.36 -12.46
CA TYR A 190 -7.41 -10.57 -13.06
C TYR A 190 -7.10 -10.38 -14.54
N GLU A 191 -7.99 -9.73 -15.28
CA GLU A 191 -7.83 -9.50 -16.71
C GLU A 191 -6.74 -8.45 -17.02
N ALA A 192 -6.60 -7.40 -16.21
CA ALA A 192 -5.48 -6.48 -16.29
C ALA A 192 -4.13 -7.19 -16.03
N GLU A 193 -4.08 -8.10 -15.06
CA GLU A 193 -2.89 -8.92 -14.79
C GLU A 193 -2.56 -9.89 -15.91
N LYS A 194 -3.55 -10.66 -16.37
CA LYS A 194 -3.43 -11.57 -17.51
C LYS A 194 -2.94 -10.83 -18.75
N THR A 195 -3.46 -9.63 -19.01
CA THR A 195 -3.07 -8.82 -20.17
C THR A 195 -1.63 -8.30 -20.04
N ARG A 196 -1.24 -7.66 -18.92
CA ARG A 196 0.12 -7.08 -18.78
C ARG A 196 1.23 -8.13 -18.82
N LEU A 197 0.97 -9.35 -18.35
CA LEU A 197 1.92 -10.47 -18.44
C LEU A 197 2.20 -10.94 -19.89
N MET A 198 1.46 -10.45 -20.89
CA MET A 198 1.64 -10.74 -22.31
C MET A 198 2.21 -9.54 -23.10
N LEU A 199 2.79 -8.52 -22.43
CA LEU A 199 3.25 -7.28 -23.06
C LEU A 199 4.74 -7.00 -22.91
N ASP A 200 5.46 -6.98 -24.03
CA ASP A 200 6.74 -6.29 -24.16
C ASP A 200 6.49 -4.78 -24.30
N HIS A 201 6.53 -4.03 -23.19
CA HIS A 201 6.17 -2.62 -23.16
C HIS A 201 7.10 -1.72 -24.01
N PRO A 202 6.59 -1.02 -25.05
CA PRO A 202 7.38 -0.05 -25.81
C PRO A 202 7.72 1.16 -24.94
N LYS A 203 8.93 1.73 -25.09
CA LYS A 203 9.38 2.90 -24.32
C LYS A 203 8.36 4.06 -24.30
N HIS A 204 7.69 4.31 -25.43
CA HIS A 204 6.73 5.40 -25.61
C HIS A 204 5.32 5.16 -25.02
N ARG A 205 5.02 3.98 -24.46
CA ARG A 205 3.76 3.66 -23.77
C ARG A 205 4.02 3.11 -22.35
N SER A 206 5.16 3.48 -21.77
CA SER A 206 5.59 3.01 -20.44
C SER A 206 4.91 3.75 -19.27
N SER A 207 4.32 4.92 -19.53
CA SER A 207 3.34 5.59 -18.65
C SER A 207 2.15 4.68 -18.33
N ASP A 208 1.62 4.02 -19.35
CA ASP A 208 0.38 3.25 -19.27
C ASP A 208 0.63 1.96 -18.47
N ALA A 209 1.82 1.36 -18.63
CA ALA A 209 2.31 0.23 -17.85
C ALA A 209 2.50 0.60 -16.36
N LEU A 210 3.13 1.75 -16.09
CA LEU A 210 3.29 2.31 -14.75
C LEU A 210 1.93 2.52 -14.08
N LEU A 211 0.98 3.14 -14.78
CA LEU A 211 -0.37 3.39 -14.26
C LEU A 211 -1.16 2.10 -14.06
N THR A 212 -1.00 1.11 -14.95
CA THR A 212 -1.59 -0.24 -14.78
C THR A 212 -1.12 -0.89 -13.47
N CYS A 213 0.18 -0.76 -13.14
CA CYS A 213 0.73 -1.23 -11.87
C CYS A 213 0.21 -0.43 -10.67
N PHE A 214 0.06 0.89 -10.80
CA PHE A 214 -0.48 1.78 -9.76
C PHE A 214 -1.95 1.47 -9.42
N PHE A 215 -2.83 1.32 -10.42
CA PHE A 215 -4.24 1.01 -10.16
C PHE A 215 -4.42 -0.44 -9.67
N LEU A 216 -3.62 -1.40 -10.13
CA LEU A 216 -3.58 -2.73 -9.52
C LEU A 216 -3.06 -2.69 -8.06
N HIS A 217 -2.11 -1.81 -7.73
CA HIS A 217 -1.69 -1.59 -6.34
C HIS A 217 -2.87 -1.10 -5.48
N ALA A 218 -3.65 -0.12 -5.95
CA ALA A 218 -4.83 0.39 -5.26
C ALA A 218 -5.87 -0.74 -5.02
N TYR A 219 -6.31 -1.43 -6.08
CA TYR A 219 -7.22 -2.58 -5.98
C TYR A 219 -6.76 -3.64 -4.96
N TYR A 220 -5.46 -3.95 -4.94
CA TYR A 220 -4.91 -4.91 -3.97
C TYR A 220 -4.69 -4.35 -2.57
N SER A 221 -4.69 -3.03 -2.39
CA SER A 221 -4.74 -2.38 -1.08
C SER A 221 -6.14 -2.50 -0.49
N ASP A 222 -7.16 -2.08 -1.24
CA ASP A 222 -8.57 -2.06 -0.83
C ASP A 222 -9.10 -3.46 -0.53
N THR A 223 -8.66 -4.45 -1.31
CA THR A 223 -8.98 -5.88 -1.07
C THR A 223 -8.08 -6.56 -0.03
N GLY A 224 -7.34 -5.79 0.77
CA GLY A 224 -6.56 -6.26 1.93
C GLY A 224 -5.31 -7.11 1.60
N LYS A 225 -4.92 -7.19 0.33
CA LYS A 225 -3.82 -8.04 -0.16
C LYS A 225 -2.49 -7.28 -0.17
N ILE A 226 -2.18 -6.69 0.98
CA ILE A 226 -1.07 -5.76 1.23
C ILE A 226 0.26 -6.18 0.60
N THR A 227 0.68 -7.45 0.72
CA THR A 227 1.94 -7.94 0.12
C THR A 227 1.97 -7.78 -1.41
N LYS A 228 0.86 -8.06 -2.09
CA LYS A 228 0.75 -7.94 -3.55
C LYS A 228 0.63 -6.49 -3.97
N SER A 229 -0.19 -5.71 -3.25
CA SER A 229 -0.30 -4.26 -3.38
C SER A 229 1.07 -3.57 -3.27
N THR A 230 1.89 -3.97 -2.28
CA THR A 230 3.24 -3.45 -2.07
C THR A 230 4.14 -3.73 -3.27
N LEU A 231 4.15 -4.96 -3.79
CA LEU A 231 5.01 -5.33 -4.92
C LEU A 231 4.67 -4.53 -6.17
N LEU A 232 3.38 -4.35 -6.47
CA LEU A 232 2.89 -3.55 -7.60
C LEU A 232 3.24 -2.06 -7.47
N LEU A 233 3.24 -1.51 -6.25
CA LEU A 233 3.70 -0.14 -6.01
C LEU A 233 5.21 -0.01 -6.27
N ARG A 234 6.02 -0.99 -5.84
CA ARG A 234 7.46 -1.00 -6.17
C ARG A 234 7.72 -1.21 -7.67
N GLU A 235 6.84 -1.95 -8.37
CA GLU A 235 6.85 -2.13 -9.84
C GLU A 235 6.58 -0.79 -10.55
N ALA A 236 5.52 -0.06 -10.17
CA ALA A 236 5.21 1.28 -10.69
C ALA A 236 6.34 2.29 -10.40
N ILE A 237 6.91 2.28 -9.19
CA ILE A 237 8.07 3.09 -8.82
C ILE A 237 9.32 2.71 -9.64
N ALA A 238 9.51 1.43 -9.98
CA ALA A 238 10.60 1.01 -10.86
C ALA A 238 10.41 1.55 -12.29
N HIS A 239 9.18 1.53 -12.83
CA HIS A 239 8.88 2.19 -14.10
C HIS A 239 9.16 3.71 -14.06
N ALA A 240 8.79 4.40 -12.98
CA ALA A 240 9.08 5.83 -12.80
C ALA A 240 10.59 6.14 -12.73
N HIS A 241 11.39 5.24 -12.13
CA HIS A 241 12.84 5.34 -12.16
C HIS A 241 13.42 5.09 -13.56
N ILE A 242 12.92 4.09 -14.30
CA ILE A 242 13.34 3.77 -15.68
C ILE A 242 13.00 4.90 -16.66
N LEU A 243 11.86 5.56 -16.48
CA LEU A 243 11.44 6.74 -17.24
C LEU A 243 12.27 7.98 -16.90
N GLY A 244 12.75 8.11 -15.66
CA GLY A 244 13.46 9.31 -15.19
C GLY A 244 12.57 10.36 -14.51
N LEU A 245 11.30 10.05 -14.20
CA LEU A 245 10.31 11.00 -13.62
C LEU A 245 10.73 11.64 -12.28
N HIS A 246 11.75 11.09 -11.63
CA HIS A 246 12.33 11.59 -10.39
C HIS A 246 13.40 12.69 -10.62
N GLN A 247 13.82 12.93 -11.87
CA GLN A 247 14.93 13.80 -12.24
C GLN A 247 14.43 14.99 -13.06
N ASN A 248 14.95 16.18 -12.76
CA ASN A 248 14.61 17.41 -13.49
C ASN A 248 15.06 17.39 -14.95
N LEU A 249 16.06 16.57 -15.30
CA LEU A 249 16.51 16.37 -16.69
C LEU A 249 15.42 15.77 -17.59
N PHE A 250 14.50 14.95 -17.05
CA PHE A 250 13.38 14.40 -17.83
C PHE A 250 12.43 15.50 -18.34
N TYR A 251 12.32 16.60 -17.60
CA TYR A 251 11.38 17.69 -17.86
C TYR A 251 11.96 18.85 -18.67
N ALA A 252 13.25 18.81 -19.01
CA ALA A 252 13.97 19.93 -19.61
C ALA A 252 13.52 20.28 -21.05
N ASP A 253 13.19 19.26 -21.84
CA ASP A 253 12.80 19.38 -23.25
C ASP A 253 11.29 19.15 -23.48
N LEU A 254 10.48 19.10 -22.41
CA LEU A 254 9.03 18.89 -22.48
C LEU A 254 8.27 20.22 -22.53
N ASP A 255 7.12 20.22 -23.21
CA ASP A 255 6.15 21.31 -23.10
C ASP A 255 5.50 21.36 -21.71
N ALA A 256 4.86 22.49 -21.38
CA ALA A 256 4.29 22.72 -20.06
C ALA A 256 3.15 21.74 -19.68
N GLU A 257 2.35 21.27 -20.64
CA GLU A 257 1.22 20.39 -20.38
C GLU A 257 1.70 18.95 -20.12
N THR A 258 2.56 18.43 -21.00
CA THR A 258 3.21 17.13 -20.86
C THR A 258 4.07 17.07 -19.60
N SER A 259 4.80 18.16 -19.28
CA SER A 259 5.57 18.30 -18.05
C SER A 259 4.68 18.18 -16.81
N GLN A 260 3.56 18.93 -16.76
CA GLN A 260 2.62 18.85 -15.64
C GLN A 260 1.90 17.50 -15.54
N TYR A 261 1.61 16.82 -16.66
CA TYR A 261 1.09 15.44 -16.66
C TYR A 261 2.06 14.47 -15.97
N TYR A 262 3.34 14.46 -16.38
CA TYR A 262 4.35 13.60 -15.76
C TYR A 262 4.71 14.02 -14.32
N LEU A 263 4.56 15.29 -13.95
CA LEU A 263 4.67 15.73 -12.56
C LEU A 263 3.55 15.14 -11.70
N ARG A 264 2.28 15.10 -12.17
CA ARG A 264 1.19 14.44 -11.42
C ARG A 264 1.47 12.96 -11.18
N ILE A 265 2.01 12.25 -12.18
CA ILE A 265 2.43 10.84 -12.03
C ILE A 265 3.57 10.69 -11.01
N ALA A 266 4.58 11.55 -11.06
CA ALA A 266 5.68 11.52 -10.09
C ALA A 266 5.18 11.82 -8.65
N TRP A 267 4.31 12.82 -8.50
CA TRP A 267 3.80 13.24 -7.21
C TRP A 267 2.78 12.26 -6.60
N ILE A 268 1.90 11.63 -7.39
CA ILE A 268 0.99 10.60 -6.84
C ILE A 268 1.79 9.40 -6.32
N LEU A 269 2.81 8.95 -7.06
CA LEU A 269 3.70 7.88 -6.59
C LEU A 269 4.47 8.27 -5.33
N PHE A 270 4.92 9.53 -5.23
CA PHE A 270 5.64 10.03 -4.05
C PHE A 270 4.78 10.02 -2.78
N ILE A 271 3.52 10.44 -2.86
CA ILE A 271 2.60 10.45 -1.71
C ILE A 271 2.05 9.06 -1.39
N THR A 272 1.71 8.25 -2.41
CA THR A 272 1.24 6.87 -2.21
C THR A 272 2.33 5.98 -1.61
N ASP A 273 3.59 6.12 -2.06
CA ASP A 273 4.73 5.44 -1.44
C ASP A 273 4.86 5.76 0.05
N ARG A 274 4.71 7.03 0.44
CA ARG A 274 4.80 7.45 1.86
C ARG A 274 3.61 7.00 2.68
N ALA A 275 2.39 7.19 2.19
CA ALA A 275 1.18 6.72 2.85
C ALA A 275 1.23 5.20 3.10
N HIS A 276 1.49 4.42 2.04
CA HIS A 276 1.57 2.97 2.10
C HIS A 276 2.74 2.49 2.98
N SER A 277 3.89 3.16 2.93
CA SER A 277 5.07 2.78 3.72
C SER A 277 4.88 3.06 5.22
N LEU A 278 4.29 4.20 5.58
CA LEU A 278 3.94 4.54 6.97
C LEU A 278 2.89 3.58 7.55
N GLN A 279 1.82 3.30 6.80
CA GLN A 279 0.72 2.43 7.26
C GLN A 279 1.13 0.96 7.46
N ASN A 280 2.28 0.53 6.92
CA ASN A 280 2.70 -0.88 6.93
C ASN A 280 4.12 -1.14 7.51
N ASP A 281 4.74 -0.15 8.19
CA ASP A 281 6.16 -0.15 8.64
C ASP A 281 7.15 -0.65 7.56
N LEU A 282 7.04 -0.06 6.38
CA LEU A 282 7.98 -0.27 5.27
C LEU A 282 8.84 0.99 5.06
N PRO A 283 10.03 0.88 4.45
CA PRO A 283 10.74 2.04 3.94
C PRO A 283 10.07 2.55 2.65
N SER A 284 9.96 3.87 2.51
CA SER A 284 9.70 4.50 1.21
C SER A 284 10.90 4.32 0.27
N THR A 285 10.66 4.24 -1.04
CA THR A 285 11.69 4.02 -2.06
C THR A 285 11.67 5.03 -3.21
N PHE A 286 10.66 5.90 -3.30
CA PHE A 286 10.59 6.94 -4.32
C PHE A 286 10.97 8.31 -3.75
N LYS A 287 12.06 8.86 -4.27
CA LYS A 287 12.58 10.19 -3.93
C LYS A 287 12.55 11.06 -5.19
N LEU A 288 11.99 12.25 -5.08
CA LEU A 288 11.99 13.25 -6.14
C LEU A 288 13.20 14.19 -5.97
N SER A 289 13.74 14.70 -7.08
CA SER A 289 14.76 15.75 -7.03
C SER A 289 14.16 17.04 -6.46
N PRO A 290 14.84 17.74 -5.52
CA PRO A 290 14.40 19.07 -5.06
C PRO A 290 14.50 20.15 -6.14
N ALA A 291 15.08 19.81 -7.31
CA ALA A 291 15.16 20.67 -8.49
C ALA A 291 14.13 20.34 -9.58
N LEU A 292 13.10 19.53 -9.29
CA LEU A 292 11.97 19.36 -10.22
C LEU A 292 11.24 20.69 -10.47
N PRO A 293 10.61 20.87 -11.65
CA PRO A 293 9.70 22.00 -11.86
C PRO A 293 8.52 21.95 -10.89
N GLU A 294 7.98 23.12 -10.51
CA GLU A 294 6.84 23.16 -9.57
C GLU A 294 5.58 22.52 -10.19
N LEU A 295 4.95 21.63 -9.42
CA LEU A 295 3.62 21.11 -9.72
C LEU A 295 2.60 22.25 -9.58
N GLN A 296 1.95 22.60 -10.69
CA GLN A 296 1.01 23.71 -10.75
C GLN A 296 -0.42 23.22 -10.52
N SER A 297 -1.18 23.99 -9.75
CA SER A 297 -2.64 23.91 -9.78
C SER A 297 -3.13 24.31 -11.17
N GLN A 298 -3.82 23.40 -11.87
CA GLN A 298 -4.47 23.72 -13.15
C GLN A 298 -5.38 24.93 -13.00
N HIS A 299 -5.48 25.76 -14.05
CA HIS A 299 -6.28 26.98 -14.03
C HIS A 299 -7.78 26.66 -14.17
N GLY A 300 -8.35 26.21 -13.05
CA GLY A 300 -9.76 25.91 -12.81
C GLY A 300 -9.97 25.74 -11.31
N ALA A 301 -11.19 25.99 -10.81
CA ALA A 301 -11.46 25.96 -9.37
C ALA A 301 -11.27 24.56 -8.75
N GLY A 302 -10.83 24.53 -7.48
CA GLY A 302 -10.72 23.30 -6.68
C GLY A 302 -9.56 22.36 -7.03
N LEU A 303 -9.65 21.65 -8.18
CA LEU A 303 -8.97 20.37 -8.38
C LEU A 303 -7.44 20.41 -8.19
N GLY A 304 -6.79 21.43 -8.73
CA GLY A 304 -5.34 21.53 -8.74
C GLY A 304 -4.73 21.93 -7.39
N SER A 305 -5.42 22.77 -6.60
CA SER A 305 -4.85 23.29 -5.34
C SER A 305 -4.79 22.21 -4.26
N ALA A 306 -5.82 21.35 -4.18
CA ALA A 306 -5.91 20.29 -3.21
C ALA A 306 -4.77 19.25 -3.32
N PHE A 307 -4.56 18.72 -4.53
CA PHE A 307 -3.48 17.76 -4.78
C PHE A 307 -2.10 18.37 -4.51
N CYS A 308 -1.88 19.64 -4.88
CA CYS A 308 -0.64 20.36 -4.56
C CYS A 308 -0.43 20.52 -3.04
N SER A 309 -1.47 20.83 -2.27
CA SER A 309 -1.40 20.88 -0.79
C SER A 309 -1.06 19.52 -0.19
N LEU A 310 -1.66 18.43 -0.69
CA LEU A 310 -1.37 17.07 -0.23
C LEU A 310 0.10 16.67 -0.50
N CYS A 311 0.63 17.02 -1.66
CA CYS A 311 2.05 16.85 -2.00
C CYS A 311 2.96 17.62 -1.03
N LYS A 312 2.64 18.88 -0.74
CA LYS A 312 3.39 19.75 0.18
C LYS A 312 3.32 19.24 1.64
N LEU A 313 2.21 18.62 2.07
CA LEU A 313 2.12 17.94 3.38
C LEU A 313 3.09 16.75 3.48
N PHE A 314 3.06 15.83 2.51
CA PHE A 314 3.95 14.66 2.51
C PHE A 314 5.43 15.03 2.33
N GLN A 315 5.75 16.05 1.54
CA GLN A 315 7.11 16.56 1.42
C GLN A 315 7.63 17.11 2.76
N ALA A 316 6.86 17.98 3.41
CA ALA A 316 7.26 18.57 4.68
C ALA A 316 7.27 17.57 5.85
N PHE A 317 6.60 16.40 5.71
CA PHE A 317 6.79 15.25 6.57
C PHE A 317 8.12 14.52 6.29
N ASP A 318 8.46 14.26 5.01
CA ASP A 318 9.72 13.60 4.61
C ASP A 318 10.96 14.43 5.03
N ASP A 319 10.87 15.76 4.93
CA ASP A 319 11.89 16.71 5.39
C ASP A 319 12.09 16.68 6.93
N ALA A 320 11.01 16.44 7.69
CA ALA A 320 11.04 16.40 9.16
C ALA A 320 11.39 15.01 9.71
N CYS A 321 11.06 13.94 8.99
CA CYS A 321 11.22 12.55 9.40
C CYS A 321 11.79 11.66 8.26
N PRO A 322 13.01 11.93 7.76
CA PRO A 322 13.56 11.22 6.61
C PRO A 322 13.77 9.72 6.88
N PRO A 323 13.39 8.82 5.94
CA PRO A 323 13.26 7.38 6.16
C PRO A 323 14.58 6.65 6.46
N GLU A 324 15.72 7.27 6.17
CA GLU A 324 17.06 6.71 6.34
C GLU A 324 17.63 6.94 7.76
N VAL A 325 17.02 7.80 8.58
CA VAL A 325 17.59 8.30 9.83
C VAL A 325 16.94 7.65 11.07
N ARG A 326 17.14 6.34 11.24
CA ARG A 326 16.87 5.63 12.52
C ARG A 326 18.05 5.72 13.51
N SER A 327 18.84 6.81 13.45
CA SER A 327 20.08 7.00 14.22
C SER A 327 20.07 8.33 14.98
N LYS A 328 20.77 8.37 16.12
CA LYS A 328 20.73 9.46 17.12
C LYS A 328 21.36 10.78 16.62
N GLN A 329 20.67 11.50 15.73
CA GLN A 329 21.10 12.81 15.26
C GLN A 329 20.46 13.95 16.07
N ILE A 330 21.31 14.87 16.51
CA ILE A 330 20.92 16.12 17.18
C ILE A 330 20.22 17.01 16.16
N GLY A 331 19.02 17.49 16.49
CA GLY A 331 18.19 18.36 15.64
C GLY A 331 16.88 17.75 15.14
N PHE A 332 16.76 16.41 15.12
CA PHE A 332 15.56 15.70 14.64
C PHE A 332 14.27 16.13 15.37
N LEU A 333 14.31 16.18 16.71
CA LEU A 333 13.18 16.63 17.54
C LEU A 333 12.78 18.10 17.26
N GLY A 334 13.74 18.96 16.91
CA GLY A 334 13.49 20.36 16.54
C GLY A 334 12.85 20.51 15.17
N ALA A 335 13.22 19.65 14.20
CA ALA A 335 12.56 19.57 12.90
C ALA A 335 11.10 19.10 13.05
N ILE A 336 10.87 18.08 13.89
CA ILE A 336 9.52 17.61 14.22
C ILE A 336 8.70 18.70 14.91
N SER A 337 9.19 19.30 16.01
CA SER A 337 8.48 20.36 16.73
C SER A 337 8.12 21.52 15.80
N SER A 338 9.07 22.02 15.00
CA SER A 338 8.83 23.07 14.01
C SER A 338 7.80 22.67 12.95
N GLN A 339 7.75 21.41 12.53
CA GLN A 339 6.77 20.92 11.56
C GLN A 339 5.38 20.73 12.18
N LEU A 340 5.27 20.30 13.44
CA LEU A 340 4.00 20.19 14.17
C LEU A 340 3.39 21.56 14.49
N GLN A 341 4.24 22.57 14.72
CA GLN A 341 3.84 23.97 14.92
C GLN A 341 3.26 24.63 13.65
N LYS A 342 3.66 24.17 12.44
CA LYS A 342 3.15 24.73 11.18
C LYS A 342 1.68 24.37 10.98
N ARG A 343 0.81 25.34 11.26
CA ARG A 343 -0.60 25.30 10.85
C ARG A 343 -0.71 25.53 9.35
N HIS A 344 -0.83 24.45 8.59
CA HIS A 344 -1.18 24.53 7.16
C HIS A 344 -2.59 25.10 7.01
N ALA A 345 -2.72 26.24 6.32
CA ALA A 345 -4.02 26.75 5.94
C ALA A 345 -4.66 25.75 4.95
N LEU A 346 -5.86 25.27 5.25
CA LEU A 346 -6.62 24.44 4.33
C LEU A 346 -6.87 25.26 3.05
N PRO A 347 -6.62 24.70 1.84
CA PRO A 347 -6.90 25.41 0.61
C PRO A 347 -8.39 25.69 0.49
N LEU A 348 -8.75 26.82 -0.11
CA LEU A 348 -10.11 27.08 -0.59
C LEU A 348 -10.39 26.13 -1.77
N CYS A 349 -10.88 24.95 -1.44
CA CYS A 349 -11.26 23.89 -2.36
C CYS A 349 -12.76 23.66 -2.21
N GLU A 350 -13.51 23.82 -3.30
CA GLU A 350 -14.97 23.64 -3.31
C GLU A 350 -15.36 22.15 -3.27
N ASN A 351 -14.49 21.27 -3.77
CA ASN A 351 -14.74 19.83 -3.81
C ASN A 351 -14.59 19.19 -2.41
N GLU A 352 -15.66 18.58 -1.92
CA GLU A 352 -15.72 18.03 -0.57
C GLU A 352 -14.83 16.80 -0.36
N ILE A 353 -14.74 15.91 -1.35
CA ILE A 353 -13.87 14.72 -1.34
C ILE A 353 -12.40 15.18 -1.16
N GLN A 354 -11.98 16.21 -1.88
CA GLN A 354 -10.64 16.78 -1.76
C GLN A 354 -10.41 17.49 -0.41
N ARG A 355 -11.40 18.22 0.13
CA ARG A 355 -11.34 18.77 1.49
C ARG A 355 -11.13 17.65 2.53
N ALA A 356 -11.87 16.55 2.41
CA ALA A 356 -11.82 15.42 3.34
C ALA A 356 -10.42 14.78 3.42
N ASP A 357 -9.78 14.52 2.28
CA ASP A 357 -8.44 13.91 2.27
C ASP A 357 -7.39 14.80 2.95
N ILE A 358 -7.39 16.10 2.65
CA ILE A 358 -6.43 17.05 3.24
C ILE A 358 -6.66 17.16 4.76
N VAL A 359 -7.92 17.30 5.18
CA VAL A 359 -8.30 17.46 6.59
C VAL A 359 -7.88 16.24 7.42
N VAL A 360 -8.15 15.03 6.94
CA VAL A 360 -7.80 13.81 7.66
C VAL A 360 -6.31 13.49 7.52
N THR A 361 -5.69 13.72 6.36
CA THR A 361 -4.26 13.44 6.15
C THR A 361 -3.34 14.39 6.89
N ASP A 362 -3.65 15.69 6.99
CA ASP A 362 -2.94 16.64 7.88
C ASP A 362 -2.97 16.14 9.34
N SER A 363 -4.18 15.82 9.82
CA SER A 363 -4.40 15.36 11.19
C SER A 363 -3.68 14.03 11.47
N TRP A 364 -3.71 13.10 10.51
CA TRP A 364 -3.03 11.82 10.60
C TRP A 364 -1.50 11.97 10.59
N LEU A 365 -0.93 12.73 9.63
CA LEU A 365 0.51 12.98 9.56
C LEU A 365 1.02 13.71 10.81
N ARG A 366 0.24 14.62 11.41
CA ARG A 366 0.58 15.24 12.70
C ARG A 366 0.64 14.22 13.84
N VAL A 367 -0.29 13.28 13.93
CA VAL A 367 -0.26 12.18 14.92
C VAL A 367 0.92 11.23 14.68
N VAL A 368 1.18 10.83 13.44
CA VAL A 368 2.32 9.97 13.07
C VAL A 368 3.66 10.65 13.39
N LEU A 369 3.80 11.94 13.09
CA LEU A 369 5.02 12.71 13.35
C LEU A 369 5.24 12.94 14.86
N TRP A 370 4.17 13.14 15.65
CA TRP A 370 4.24 13.13 17.12
C TRP A 370 4.69 11.77 17.66
N LYS A 371 4.17 10.65 17.14
CA LYS A 371 4.66 9.30 17.53
C LYS A 371 6.14 9.11 17.21
N ALA A 372 6.61 9.63 16.08
CA ALA A 372 8.02 9.60 15.69
C ALA A 372 8.93 10.44 16.62
N ALA A 373 8.38 11.41 17.35
CA ALA A 373 9.10 12.20 18.35
C ALA A 373 9.35 11.44 19.66
N ILE A 374 8.43 10.55 20.07
CA ILE A 374 8.44 9.88 21.39
C ILE A 374 9.81 9.29 21.78
N PRO A 375 10.57 8.58 20.91
CA PRO A 375 11.88 8.01 21.27
C PRO A 375 13.00 9.05 21.50
N TYR A 376 12.74 10.33 21.24
CA TYR A 376 13.70 11.43 21.30
C TYR A 376 13.35 12.49 22.36
N VAL A 377 12.15 12.44 22.95
CA VAL A 377 11.76 13.31 24.06
C VAL A 377 12.55 12.92 25.31
N ASP A 378 13.24 13.89 25.91
CA ASP A 378 14.07 13.71 27.10
C ASP A 378 13.93 14.90 28.08
N ALA A 379 14.67 14.88 29.19
CA ALA A 379 14.64 15.92 30.22
C ALA A 379 15.19 17.29 29.77
N ASN A 380 15.71 17.42 28.54
CA ASN A 380 16.16 18.68 27.93
C ASN A 380 15.11 19.23 26.93
N THR A 381 14.03 18.50 26.68
CA THR A 381 12.90 18.95 25.87
C THR A 381 12.13 20.04 26.61
N ASP A 382 11.70 21.10 25.92
CA ASP A 382 10.95 22.20 26.53
C ASP A 382 9.61 21.67 27.09
N PRO A 383 9.38 21.71 28.43
CA PRO A 383 8.13 21.22 29.03
C PRO A 383 6.91 22.07 28.65
N TYR A 384 7.12 23.25 28.03
CA TYR A 384 6.06 24.12 27.53
C TYR A 384 5.74 23.92 26.04
N ASP A 385 6.46 23.06 25.30
CA ASP A 385 6.11 22.76 23.90
C ASP A 385 4.85 21.89 23.82
N GLN A 386 3.71 22.57 23.62
CA GLN A 386 2.40 21.95 23.45
C GLN A 386 2.32 20.93 22.30
N ASN A 387 3.26 20.98 21.35
CA ASN A 387 3.32 20.09 20.19
C ASN A 387 4.00 18.75 20.49
N LEU A 388 4.81 18.69 21.55
CA LEU A 388 5.45 17.46 22.05
C LEU A 388 4.76 16.92 23.32
N ASN A 389 3.73 17.61 23.82
CA ASN A 389 2.97 17.22 24.99
C ASN A 389 2.23 15.88 24.78
N VAL A 390 2.03 15.12 25.86
CA VAL A 390 1.25 13.88 25.88
C VAL A 390 -0.20 14.10 25.42
N SER A 391 -0.77 15.27 25.64
CA SER A 391 -2.14 15.63 25.20
C SER A 391 -2.27 16.00 23.72
N PHE A 392 -1.18 16.04 22.94
CA PHE A 392 -1.21 16.49 21.54
C PHE A 392 -2.15 15.67 20.63
N PRO A 393 -2.25 14.33 20.70
CA PRO A 393 -3.24 13.58 19.91
C PRO A 393 -4.68 14.03 20.16
N THR A 394 -5.01 14.44 21.38
CA THR A 394 -6.33 14.97 21.74
C THR A 394 -6.60 16.32 21.09
N SER A 395 -5.61 17.23 21.05
CA SER A 395 -5.79 18.53 20.40
C SER A 395 -5.91 18.39 18.87
N VAL A 396 -5.15 17.48 18.27
CA VAL A 396 -5.30 17.12 16.85
C VAL A 396 -6.68 16.51 16.57
N ALA A 397 -7.17 15.62 17.44
CA ALA A 397 -8.49 15.01 17.29
C ALA A 397 -9.64 16.03 17.46
N HIS A 398 -9.53 16.99 18.38
CA HIS A 398 -10.48 18.10 18.52
C HIS A 398 -10.48 19.03 17.28
N ASP A 399 -9.30 19.42 16.80
CA ASP A 399 -9.12 20.18 15.56
C ASP A 399 -9.67 19.45 14.33
N LEU A 400 -9.65 18.11 14.34
CA LEU A 400 -10.19 17.28 13.28
C LEU A 400 -11.72 17.20 13.35
N LEU A 401 -12.30 16.91 14.52
CA LEU A 401 -13.76 16.82 14.70
C LEU A 401 -14.47 18.12 14.30
N SER A 402 -13.91 19.28 14.66
CA SER A 402 -14.47 20.59 14.28
C SER A 402 -14.42 20.90 12.77
N LYS A 403 -13.67 20.11 11.97
CA LYS A 403 -13.68 20.15 10.50
C LYS A 403 -14.59 19.07 9.91
N LEU A 404 -14.63 17.88 10.50
CA LEU A 404 -15.46 16.74 10.05
C LEU A 404 -16.97 17.03 10.09
N THR A 405 -17.43 17.91 10.99
CA THR A 405 -18.81 18.43 10.98
C THR A 405 -19.19 19.22 9.72
N THR A 406 -18.24 19.52 8.85
CA THR A 406 -18.45 20.28 7.59
C THR A 406 -18.19 19.42 6.34
N LEU A 407 -18.24 18.10 6.48
CA LEU A 407 -17.95 17.10 5.45
C LEU A 407 -19.01 15.98 5.50
N SER A 408 -19.59 15.60 4.35
CA SER A 408 -20.52 14.45 4.24
C SER A 408 -19.84 13.09 4.50
N SER A 409 -20.64 12.06 4.83
CA SER A 409 -20.16 10.68 4.93
C SER A 409 -19.65 10.19 3.58
N CYS A 410 -20.29 10.60 2.48
CA CYS A 410 -19.89 10.26 1.11
C CYS A 410 -18.48 10.76 0.75
N ALA A 411 -18.12 11.99 1.15
CA ALA A 411 -16.79 12.55 0.92
C ALA A 411 -15.68 11.81 1.68
N LEU A 412 -15.99 11.18 2.81
CA LEU A 412 -15.06 10.32 3.56
C LEU A 412 -14.99 8.91 2.95
N GLU A 413 -16.14 8.31 2.63
CA GLU A 413 -16.23 6.95 2.06
C GLU A 413 -15.59 6.83 0.68
N THR A 414 -15.61 7.90 -0.13
CA THR A 414 -14.97 7.93 -1.47
C THR A 414 -13.47 7.62 -1.40
N HIS A 415 -12.82 7.79 -0.24
CA HIS A 415 -11.41 7.47 0.02
C HIS A 415 -11.15 6.04 0.53
N GLY A 416 -12.19 5.21 0.62
CA GLY A 416 -12.05 3.77 0.86
C GLY A 416 -11.42 3.38 2.21
N PRO A 417 -10.91 2.14 2.35
CA PRO A 417 -10.33 1.63 3.60
C PRO A 417 -9.11 2.43 4.11
N GLY A 418 -8.43 3.16 3.23
CA GLY A 418 -7.31 4.04 3.58
C GLY A 418 -7.74 5.19 4.50
N MET A 419 -8.91 5.78 4.26
CA MET A 419 -9.48 6.84 5.10
C MET A 419 -9.84 6.32 6.50
N MET A 420 -10.51 5.17 6.55
CA MET A 420 -10.87 4.51 7.81
C MET A 420 -9.64 4.19 8.66
N SER A 421 -8.53 3.82 8.02
CA SER A 421 -7.26 3.54 8.69
C SER A 421 -6.62 4.81 9.29
N LYS A 422 -6.65 5.95 8.55
CA LYS A 422 -6.19 7.25 9.06
C LYS A 422 -7.02 7.71 10.27
N LEU A 423 -8.36 7.65 10.18
CA LEU A 423 -9.28 8.03 11.25
C LEU A 423 -9.11 7.14 12.49
N PHE A 424 -9.04 5.81 12.30
CA PHE A 424 -8.78 4.86 13.38
C PHE A 424 -7.47 5.17 14.08
N GLU A 425 -6.37 5.46 13.37
CA GLU A 425 -5.08 5.71 14.02
C GLU A 425 -5.13 6.95 14.92
N ILE A 426 -5.84 8.01 14.53
CA ILE A 426 -6.03 9.22 15.35
C ILE A 426 -6.85 8.87 16.61
N ALA A 427 -8.00 8.21 16.45
CA ALA A 427 -8.86 7.81 17.57
C ALA A 427 -8.13 6.87 18.55
N ASN A 428 -7.43 5.85 18.02
CA ASN A 428 -6.59 4.95 18.78
C ASN A 428 -5.51 5.70 19.59
N SER A 429 -4.92 6.77 19.03
CA SER A 429 -3.87 7.54 19.70
C SER A 429 -4.42 8.38 20.87
N VAL A 430 -5.66 8.87 20.78
CA VAL A 430 -6.37 9.48 21.93
C VAL A 430 -6.64 8.43 23.01
N ALA A 431 -7.04 7.21 22.62
CA ALA A 431 -7.26 6.12 23.56
C ALA A 431 -5.98 5.65 24.26
N ASP A 432 -4.85 5.56 23.54
CA ASP A 432 -3.54 5.25 24.13
C ASP A 432 -3.08 6.32 25.14
N VAL A 433 -3.32 7.61 24.84
CA VAL A 433 -3.08 8.71 25.80
C VAL A 433 -3.98 8.59 27.03
N LEU A 434 -5.27 8.29 26.87
CA LEU A 434 -6.20 8.09 27.99
C LEU A 434 -5.83 6.91 28.89
N ILE A 435 -5.31 5.82 28.31
CA ILE A 435 -4.87 4.63 29.04
C ILE A 435 -3.54 4.90 29.78
N CYS A 436 -2.60 5.62 29.17
CA CYS A 436 -1.28 5.89 29.76
C CYS A 436 -1.26 7.08 30.73
N ALA A 437 -2.17 8.04 30.61
CA ALA A 437 -2.23 9.27 31.41
C ALA A 437 -3.67 9.59 31.85
N PRO A 438 -4.30 8.75 32.71
CA PRO A 438 -5.72 8.86 33.07
C PRO A 438 -6.08 10.17 33.79
N ASP A 439 -5.12 10.85 34.43
CA ASP A 439 -5.34 12.17 35.05
C ASP A 439 -5.73 13.24 34.01
N LEU A 440 -5.28 13.10 32.76
CA LEU A 440 -5.66 13.99 31.64
C LEU A 440 -7.09 13.73 31.13
N ALA A 441 -7.76 12.66 31.56
CA ALA A 441 -9.12 12.33 31.13
C ALA A 441 -10.20 13.25 31.75
N ASN A 442 -9.89 13.91 32.86
CA ASN A 442 -10.83 14.68 33.65
C ASN A 442 -10.68 16.18 33.38
N VAL A 443 -11.43 16.67 32.39
CA VAL A 443 -11.59 18.12 32.11
C VAL A 443 -12.85 18.62 32.80
N ASP A 444 -12.87 19.89 33.22
CA ASP A 444 -14.07 20.52 33.79
C ASP A 444 -15.28 20.39 32.84
N SER A 445 -16.45 20.07 33.40
CA SER A 445 -17.68 19.65 32.70
C SER A 445 -18.36 20.71 31.81
N VAL A 446 -17.65 21.79 31.51
CA VAL A 446 -18.04 22.89 30.62
C VAL A 446 -17.46 22.69 29.20
N HIS A 447 -16.42 21.85 29.04
CA HIS A 447 -15.68 21.67 27.78
C HIS A 447 -15.75 20.22 27.27
N VAL A 448 -15.60 20.05 25.95
CA VAL A 448 -15.52 18.74 25.30
C VAL A 448 -14.20 18.07 25.69
N GLY A 449 -14.26 16.97 26.44
CA GLY A 449 -13.10 16.27 26.97
C GLY A 449 -12.50 15.23 26.00
N PRO A 450 -11.33 14.64 26.33
CA PRO A 450 -10.71 13.60 25.51
C PRO A 450 -11.59 12.35 25.36
N ARG A 451 -12.41 12.07 26.39
CA ARG A 451 -13.42 11.01 26.39
C ARG A 451 -14.52 11.24 25.35
N ASP A 452 -15.04 12.45 25.29
CA ASP A 452 -16.09 12.84 24.33
C ASP A 452 -15.54 12.83 22.89
N ILE A 453 -14.30 13.31 22.70
CA ILE A 453 -13.58 13.27 21.43
C ILE A 453 -13.40 11.82 20.94
N LEU A 454 -12.99 10.90 21.82
CA LEU A 454 -12.84 9.49 21.48
C LEU A 454 -14.19 8.82 21.16
N ALA A 455 -15.24 9.11 21.94
CA ALA A 455 -16.58 8.60 21.66
C ALA A 455 -17.13 9.11 20.32
N ALA A 456 -16.96 10.41 20.02
CA ALA A 456 -17.40 11.01 18.76
C ALA A 456 -16.65 10.44 17.55
N LEU A 457 -15.31 10.33 17.61
CA LEU A 457 -14.52 9.70 16.55
C LEU A 457 -14.92 8.23 16.35
N SER A 458 -15.10 7.46 17.42
CA SER A 458 -15.52 6.06 17.29
C SER A 458 -16.93 5.92 16.74
N SER A 459 -17.85 6.83 17.07
CA SER A 459 -19.22 6.81 16.53
C SER A 459 -19.23 7.09 15.03
N LEU A 460 -18.38 8.02 14.55
CA LEU A 460 -18.18 8.28 13.13
C LEU A 460 -17.54 7.08 12.40
N ILE A 461 -16.47 6.52 12.97
CA ILE A 461 -15.79 5.34 12.43
C ILE A 461 -16.75 4.11 12.36
N ALA A 462 -17.81 4.09 13.18
CA ALA A 462 -18.84 3.06 13.14
C ALA A 462 -20.04 3.36 12.22
N SER A 463 -20.22 4.60 11.73
CA SER A 463 -21.32 4.96 10.82
C SER A 463 -20.95 4.88 9.34
N LEU A 464 -19.66 5.05 9.00
CA LEU A 464 -19.18 4.98 7.61
C LEU A 464 -19.28 3.55 7.06
N ARG A 465 -19.91 3.40 5.90
CA ARG A 465 -20.20 2.11 5.23
C ARG A 465 -18.95 1.39 4.75
N THR A 466 -17.86 2.13 4.48
CA THR A 466 -16.58 1.58 4.05
C THR A 466 -16.04 0.64 5.12
N THR A 467 -16.10 -0.66 4.83
CA THR A 467 -15.64 -1.74 5.69
C THR A 467 -14.12 -1.72 5.89
N GLY A 468 -13.66 -0.81 6.75
CA GLY A 468 -12.31 -0.86 7.33
C GLY A 468 -12.08 -2.20 8.03
N ASN A 469 -10.82 -2.63 8.10
CA ASN A 469 -10.44 -3.92 8.68
C ASN A 469 -11.13 -4.15 10.04
N PRO A 470 -12.00 -5.17 10.19
CA PRO A 470 -12.84 -5.32 11.38
C PRO A 470 -12.04 -5.53 12.67
N ALA A 471 -10.78 -5.99 12.58
CA ALA A 471 -9.88 -6.04 13.73
C ALA A 471 -9.59 -4.66 14.33
N LEU A 472 -9.56 -3.59 13.52
CA LEU A 472 -9.39 -2.21 13.99
C LEU A 472 -10.62 -1.72 14.76
N LEU A 473 -11.82 -2.05 14.29
CA LEU A 473 -13.08 -1.72 14.98
C LEU A 473 -13.20 -2.45 16.32
N THR A 474 -12.78 -3.72 16.38
CA THR A 474 -12.69 -4.48 17.64
C THR A 474 -11.67 -3.87 18.59
N LEU A 475 -10.45 -3.58 18.12
CA LEU A 475 -9.39 -2.96 18.92
C LEU A 475 -9.77 -1.57 19.46
N LEU A 476 -10.50 -0.76 18.67
CA LEU A 476 -11.00 0.53 19.15
C LEU A 476 -12.02 0.35 20.29
N ARG A 477 -12.95 -0.60 20.15
CA ARG A 477 -13.93 -0.94 21.20
C ARG A 477 -13.25 -1.45 22.47
N GLU A 478 -12.26 -2.35 22.34
CA GLU A 478 -11.45 -2.84 23.47
C GLU A 478 -10.77 -1.69 24.23
N LYS A 479 -10.18 -0.72 23.52
CA LYS A 479 -9.58 0.47 24.14
C LYS A 479 -10.61 1.43 24.73
N MET A 480 -11.80 1.57 24.15
CA MET A 480 -12.89 2.37 24.74
C MET A 480 -13.40 1.77 26.06
N MET A 481 -13.54 0.44 26.14
CA MET A 481 -13.85 -0.25 27.40
C MET A 481 -12.77 0.04 28.46
N ALA A 482 -11.49 -0.04 28.08
CA ALA A 482 -10.36 0.31 28.96
C ALA A 482 -10.35 1.79 29.39
N CYS A 483 -10.88 2.71 28.58
CA CYS A 483 -11.07 4.14 28.94
C CYS A 483 -12.29 4.40 29.85
N ALA A 484 -13.05 3.36 30.23
CA ALA A 484 -14.34 3.41 30.91
C ALA A 484 -15.45 4.16 30.13
N LEU A 485 -15.49 4.00 28.81
CA LEU A 485 -16.54 4.54 27.93
C LEU A 485 -17.70 3.55 27.66
N ASP A 486 -17.81 2.49 28.48
CA ASP A 486 -18.64 1.29 28.30
C ASP A 486 -20.13 1.56 27.97
N GLN A 487 -20.68 2.68 28.47
CA GLN A 487 -22.06 3.11 28.21
C GLN A 487 -22.15 4.61 27.90
N ALA A 488 -21.27 5.12 27.04
CA ALA A 488 -21.43 6.42 26.42
C ALA A 488 -22.65 6.43 25.48
N ALA A 489 -23.85 6.62 26.04
CA ALA A 489 -25.04 6.94 25.27
C ALA A 489 -24.75 8.18 24.39
N PRO A 490 -25.24 8.24 23.12
CA PRO A 490 -24.77 9.22 22.15
C PRO A 490 -25.02 10.66 22.60
N ALA A 491 -23.97 11.28 23.15
CA ALA A 491 -23.99 12.63 23.72
C ALA A 491 -24.03 13.68 22.61
N ARG A 492 -25.22 13.85 22.02
CA ARG A 492 -25.47 14.62 20.79
C ARG A 492 -24.46 14.26 19.69
N LEU A 493 -24.71 13.10 19.09
CA LEU A 493 -24.09 12.65 17.83
C LEU A 493 -23.72 13.83 16.95
N LEU A 494 -22.47 13.86 16.49
CA LEU A 494 -22.06 14.72 15.40
C LEU A 494 -22.86 14.28 14.17
N GLN A 495 -23.98 14.96 13.92
CA GLN A 495 -24.65 14.90 12.64
C GLN A 495 -23.73 15.56 11.63
N ILE A 496 -22.93 14.72 10.97
CA ILE A 496 -22.48 14.99 9.62
C ILE A 496 -23.70 15.43 8.80
N THR A 497 -23.50 16.40 7.92
CA THR A 497 -24.52 16.89 7.00
C THR A 497 -24.72 15.90 5.85
N ASP A 498 -25.22 14.70 6.19
CA ASP A 498 -25.72 13.74 5.23
C ASP A 498 -27.05 14.26 4.68
N VAL A 499 -26.96 15.06 3.61
CA VAL A 499 -28.10 15.33 2.73
C VAL A 499 -28.57 14.00 2.17
N THR A 500 -29.87 13.75 2.27
CA THR A 500 -30.50 12.53 1.78
C THR A 500 -30.35 12.41 0.27
N ASN A 501 -29.99 11.23 -0.24
CA ASN A 501 -29.79 10.99 -1.68
C ASN A 501 -31.06 11.20 -2.54
N GLU A 502 -32.21 11.47 -1.91
CA GLU A 502 -33.47 11.81 -2.58
C GLU A 502 -33.41 13.22 -3.20
N ASP A 503 -32.75 14.17 -2.53
CA ASP A 503 -32.63 15.58 -2.98
C ASP A 503 -31.78 15.77 -4.26
N LEU A 504 -31.04 14.75 -4.70
CA LEU A 504 -30.22 14.77 -5.93
C LEU A 504 -30.94 14.19 -7.17
N CYS A 505 -32.16 13.68 -7.01
CA CYS A 505 -32.96 13.15 -8.12
C CYS A 505 -33.92 14.19 -8.72
N ASP A 506 -34.50 15.06 -7.88
CA ASP A 506 -35.66 15.88 -8.26
C ASP A 506 -35.33 17.11 -9.14
N GLU A 507 -34.08 17.60 -9.17
CA GLU A 507 -33.73 18.78 -10.01
C GLU A 507 -33.63 18.48 -11.52
N ASN A 508 -33.61 17.22 -11.96
CA ASN A 508 -33.49 16.87 -13.39
C ASN A 508 -34.84 16.77 -14.15
N ASP A 509 -35.96 16.58 -13.46
CA ASP A 509 -37.28 16.33 -14.08
C ASP A 509 -38.12 17.62 -14.30
N SER A 510 -37.52 18.81 -14.11
CA SER A 510 -38.21 20.11 -14.18
C SER A 510 -37.79 21.03 -15.34
N LEU A 511 -37.09 20.51 -16.36
CA LEU A 511 -36.64 21.24 -17.55
C LEU A 511 -37.10 20.59 -18.88
N SER A 512 -38.39 20.25 -18.99
CA SER A 512 -38.98 19.68 -20.21
C SER A 512 -40.49 19.96 -20.40
N GLU A 513 -40.90 21.24 -20.35
CA GLU A 513 -42.12 21.76 -21.00
C GLU A 513 -41.77 22.85 -22.05
#